data_AF-A0A7Y0AT92-F1
#
_entry.id   AF-A0A7Y0AT92-F1
#
_cell.length_a   1.000
_cell.length_b   1.000
_cell.length_c   1.000
_cell.angle_alpha   90.00
_cell.angle_beta   90.00
_cell.angle_gamma   90.00
#
_symmetry.space_group_name_H-M   'P 1'
#
loop_
_entity.id
_entity.type
_entity.pdbx_description
1 polymer ?
#
loop_
_entity_poly.entity_id
_entity_poly.type
_entity_poly.pdbx_seq_one_letter_code
_entity_poly.pdbx_strand_id
1 'polypeptide(L)'
;MPGETVERSGISLEARYATAKEMYFAVAERQYAYGKWLLASLLTVHAGSLLAISQAGDAAKRLYQACGPLLIYGVAITLIAGGLAWINFSVVARAYATSMVELAKGRDPRPTKLQRLLVGATFWITPLVATVSLVLFIAAAIKATAIL
;
A
#
# COMPACT_ATOMS: atom_id res chain seq x y z
N MET A 1 -38.37 -25.11 19.41
CA MET A 1 -37.94 -25.64 18.11
C MET A 1 -36.42 -25.57 18.06
N PRO A 2 -35.71 -26.70 18.12
CA PRO A 2 -34.26 -26.71 17.97
C PRO A 2 -33.93 -26.31 16.52
N GLY A 3 -33.10 -25.29 16.39
CA GLY A 3 -32.76 -24.67 15.12
C GLY A 3 -32.02 -25.63 14.20
N GLU A 4 -32.54 -25.78 12.99
CA GLU A 4 -31.80 -26.30 11.85
C GLU A 4 -30.51 -25.51 11.71
N THR A 5 -29.41 -26.13 12.14
CA THR A 5 -28.07 -25.68 11.79
C THR A 5 -27.96 -25.77 10.29
N VAL A 6 -28.04 -24.60 9.66
CA VAL A 6 -27.97 -24.39 8.23
C VAL A 6 -26.65 -24.96 7.70
N GLU A 7 -26.68 -26.24 7.31
CA GLU A 7 -25.63 -26.99 6.61
C GLU A 7 -25.58 -26.52 5.13
N ARG A 8 -25.42 -25.21 4.89
CA ARG A 8 -25.50 -24.63 3.52
C ARG A 8 -24.20 -24.71 2.71
N SER A 9 -23.15 -25.32 3.24
CA SER A 9 -21.99 -25.73 2.46
C SER A 9 -21.47 -27.02 3.07
N GLY A 10 -21.30 -28.10 2.32
CA GLY A 10 -20.73 -29.38 2.80
C GLY A 10 -19.25 -29.29 3.23
N ILE A 11 -18.80 -28.13 3.68
CA ILE A 11 -17.45 -27.81 4.13
C ILE A 11 -17.52 -27.61 5.65
N SER A 12 -16.73 -28.36 6.40
CA SER A 12 -16.68 -28.25 7.87
C SER A 12 -16.25 -26.85 8.31
N LEU A 13 -16.67 -26.42 9.51
CA LEU A 13 -16.28 -25.14 10.10
C LEU A 13 -14.74 -25.03 10.21
N GLU A 14 -14.08 -26.13 10.56
CA GLU A 14 -12.63 -26.23 10.65
C GLU A 14 -11.98 -25.98 9.29
N ALA A 15 -12.48 -26.60 8.21
CA ALA A 15 -11.98 -26.36 6.86
C ALA A 15 -12.19 -24.88 6.44
N ARG A 16 -13.37 -24.29 6.72
CA ARG A 16 -13.62 -22.86 6.44
C ARG A 16 -12.64 -21.95 7.18
N TYR A 17 -12.37 -22.23 8.45
CA TYR A 17 -11.43 -21.46 9.26
C TYR A 17 -9.99 -21.60 8.77
N ALA A 18 -9.56 -22.83 8.47
CA ALA A 18 -8.22 -23.11 7.95
C ALA A 18 -7.99 -22.40 6.60
N THR A 19 -8.93 -22.54 5.66
CA THR A 19 -8.85 -21.88 4.36
C THR A 19 -8.82 -20.36 4.49
N ALA A 20 -9.67 -19.76 5.34
CA ALA A 20 -9.67 -18.32 5.56
C ALA A 20 -8.32 -17.82 6.12
N LYS A 21 -7.75 -18.56 7.08
CA LYS A 21 -6.44 -18.31 7.68
C LYS A 21 -5.31 -18.33 6.66
N GLU A 22 -5.24 -19.38 5.85
CA GLU A 22 -4.22 -19.53 4.83
C GLU A 22 -4.33 -18.43 3.76
N MET A 23 -5.54 -18.18 3.27
CA MET A 23 -5.79 -17.12 2.30
C MET A 23 -5.35 -15.74 2.82
N TYR A 24 -5.67 -15.43 4.08
CA TYR A 24 -5.30 -14.15 4.66
C TYR A 24 -3.78 -13.97 4.75
N PHE A 25 -3.06 -14.97 5.29
CA PHE A 25 -1.61 -14.87 5.39
C PHE A 25 -0.95 -14.77 4.02
N ALA A 26 -1.39 -15.58 3.06
CA ALA A 26 -0.88 -15.54 1.69
C ALA A 26 -1.09 -14.16 1.05
N VAL A 27 -2.28 -13.57 1.17
CA VAL A 27 -2.58 -12.25 0.61
C VAL A 27 -1.80 -11.15 1.33
N ALA A 28 -1.78 -11.17 2.67
CA ALA A 28 -1.09 -10.15 3.47
C ALA A 28 0.42 -10.14 3.20
N GLU A 29 1.05 -11.32 3.14
CA GLU A 29 2.47 -11.45 2.84
C GLU A 29 2.80 -10.92 1.45
N ARG A 30 2.01 -11.27 0.44
CA ARG A 30 2.23 -10.81 -0.95
C ARG A 30 2.03 -9.30 -1.08
N GLN A 31 1.00 -8.75 -0.46
CA GLN A 31 0.74 -7.31 -0.48
C GLN A 31 1.85 -6.52 0.25
N TYR A 32 2.30 -7.02 1.41
CA TYR A 32 3.40 -6.41 2.14
C TYR A 32 4.71 -6.47 1.33
N ALA A 33 5.03 -7.61 0.73
CA ALA A 33 6.22 -7.75 -0.11
C ALA A 33 6.20 -6.79 -1.29
N TYR A 34 5.09 -6.72 -2.03
CA TYR A 34 4.94 -5.80 -3.15
C TYR A 34 5.00 -4.33 -2.72
N GLY A 35 4.32 -3.96 -1.63
CA GLY A 35 4.33 -2.61 -1.10
C GLY A 35 5.73 -2.14 -0.70
N LYS A 36 6.53 -3.02 -0.06
CA LYS A 36 7.95 -2.74 0.23
C LYS A 36 8.74 -2.45 -1.03
N TRP A 37 8.61 -3.31 -2.05
CA TRP A 37 9.33 -3.13 -3.31
C TRP A 37 8.96 -1.81 -3.97
N LEU A 38 7.68 -1.50 -4.10
CA LEU A 38 7.21 -0.25 -4.70
C LEU A 38 7.73 0.99 -3.95
N LEU A 39 7.61 0.99 -2.61
CA LEU A 39 8.07 2.11 -1.78
C LEU A 39 9.58 2.29 -1.89
N ALA A 40 10.34 1.21 -1.79
CA ALA A 40 11.79 1.23 -1.93
C ALA A 40 12.20 1.76 -3.31
N SER A 41 11.59 1.27 -4.39
CA SER A 41 11.88 1.74 -5.75
C SER A 41 11.62 3.23 -5.91
N LEU A 42 10.48 3.74 -5.43
CA LEU A 42 10.15 5.17 -5.53
C LEU A 42 11.12 6.02 -4.70
N LEU A 43 11.41 5.64 -3.46
CA LEU A 43 12.39 6.34 -2.63
C LEU A 43 13.78 6.33 -3.27
N THR A 44 14.22 5.18 -3.79
CA THR A 44 15.52 5.02 -4.43
C THR A 44 15.65 5.89 -5.66
N VAL A 45 14.65 5.95 -6.55
CA VAL A 45 14.77 6.80 -7.75
C VAL A 45 14.81 8.28 -7.38
N HIS A 46 13.99 8.74 -6.43
CA HIS A 46 14.00 10.15 -6.02
C HIS A 46 15.27 10.54 -5.27
N ALA A 47 15.65 9.77 -4.24
CA ALA A 47 16.85 10.05 -3.45
C ALA A 47 18.14 9.81 -4.26
N GLY A 48 18.16 8.77 -5.10
CA GLY A 48 19.25 8.48 -6.01
C GLY A 48 19.47 9.59 -7.03
N SER A 49 18.41 10.16 -7.59
CA SER A 49 18.54 11.33 -8.47
C SER A 49 19.03 12.57 -7.74
N LEU A 50 18.58 12.82 -6.50
CA LEU A 50 19.11 13.93 -5.70
C LEU A 50 20.61 13.79 -5.43
N LEU A 51 21.07 12.57 -5.13
CA LEU A 51 22.48 12.26 -4.95
C LEU A 51 23.27 12.40 -6.27
N ALA A 52 22.72 11.94 -7.39
CA ALA A 52 23.35 12.11 -8.70
C ALA A 52 23.50 13.59 -9.07
N ILE A 53 22.48 14.42 -8.77
CA ILE A 53 22.53 15.87 -8.99
C ILE A 53 23.64 16.52 -8.15
N SER A 54 23.83 16.11 -6.90
CA SER A 54 24.90 16.68 -6.06
C SER A 54 26.31 16.34 -6.55
N GLN A 55 26.43 15.29 -7.37
CA GLN A 55 27.68 14.84 -7.99
C GLN A 55 27.91 15.42 -9.40
N ALA A 56 26.98 16.23 -9.93
CA ALA A 56 27.03 16.73 -11.31
C ALA A 56 27.97 17.93 -11.55
N GLY A 57 28.89 18.21 -10.62
CA GLY A 57 29.87 19.31 -10.75
C GLY A 57 29.21 20.67 -10.99
N ASP A 58 29.66 21.38 -12.04
CA ASP A 58 29.17 22.73 -12.36
C ASP A 58 27.67 22.78 -12.73
N ALA A 59 27.11 21.68 -13.22
CA ALA A 59 25.69 21.59 -13.56
C ALA A 59 24.79 21.41 -12.32
N ALA A 60 25.35 21.01 -11.16
CA ALA A 60 24.59 20.64 -9.97
C ALA A 60 23.61 21.72 -9.52
N LYS A 61 24.04 22.99 -9.47
CA LYS A 61 23.18 24.11 -9.05
C LYS A 61 21.97 24.28 -9.97
N ARG A 62 22.19 24.24 -11.30
CA ARG A 62 21.12 24.40 -12.30
C ARG A 62 20.15 23.22 -12.25
N LEU A 63 20.67 22.00 -12.18
CA LEU A 63 19.87 20.77 -12.07
C LEU A 63 19.05 20.76 -10.79
N TYR A 64 19.63 21.14 -9.65
CA TYR A 64 18.93 21.18 -8.38
C TYR A 64 17.81 22.23 -8.37
N GLN A 65 18.04 23.41 -8.94
CA GLN A 65 17.00 24.44 -9.06
C GLN A 65 15.81 24.00 -9.90
N ALA A 66 16.03 23.23 -10.97
CA ALA A 66 14.95 22.80 -11.85
C ALA A 66 14.25 21.52 -11.40
N CYS A 67 14.99 20.58 -10.82
CA CYS A 67 14.51 19.21 -10.56
C CYS A 67 14.38 18.92 -9.06
N GLY A 68 15.19 19.55 -8.22
CA GLY A 68 15.27 19.30 -6.78
C GLY A 68 13.92 19.34 -6.08
N PRO A 69 13.10 20.41 -6.24
CA PRO A 69 11.78 20.48 -5.62
C PRO A 69 10.86 19.31 -6.00
N LEU A 70 10.83 18.91 -7.29
CA LEU A 70 10.00 17.81 -7.76
C LEU A 70 10.43 16.46 -7.14
N LEU A 71 11.73 16.24 -7.02
CA LEU A 71 12.26 15.02 -6.40
C LEU A 71 11.99 14.98 -4.89
N ILE A 72 12.14 16.11 -4.19
CA ILE A 72 11.86 16.22 -2.75
C ILE A 72 10.36 15.99 -2.47
N TYR A 73 9.47 16.62 -3.25
CA TYR A 73 8.04 16.37 -3.15
C TYR A 73 7.67 14.94 -3.50
N GLY A 74 8.35 14.32 -4.47
CA GLY A 74 8.23 12.90 -4.77
C GLY A 74 8.55 12.02 -3.55
N VAL A 75 9.66 12.28 -2.84
CA VAL A 75 9.98 11.57 -1.58
C VAL A 75 8.84 11.73 -0.57
N ALA A 76 8.37 12.95 -0.34
CA ALA A 76 7.29 13.22 0.61
C ALA A 76 6.00 12.47 0.25
N ILE A 77 5.60 12.49 -1.03
CA ILE A 77 4.39 11.81 -1.52
C ILE A 77 4.55 10.29 -1.44
N THR A 78 5.74 9.76 -1.72
CA THR A 78 6.06 8.34 -1.54
C THR A 78 5.87 7.91 -0.08
N LEU A 79 6.35 8.70 0.89
CA LEU A 79 6.15 8.43 2.32
C LEU A 79 4.67 8.50 2.73
N ILE A 80 3.90 9.45 2.18
CA ILE A 80 2.44 9.53 2.41
C ILE A 80 1.77 8.25 1.88
N ALA A 81 2.13 7.79 0.67
CA ALA A 81 1.59 6.54 0.12
C ALA A 81 1.94 5.33 1.03
N GLY A 82 3.17 5.25 1.53
CA GLY A 82 3.58 4.23 2.51
C GLY A 82 2.77 4.29 3.80
N GLY A 83 2.52 5.49 4.33
CA GLY A 83 1.68 5.70 5.50
C GLY A 83 0.22 5.28 5.29
N LEU A 84 -0.36 5.58 4.13
CA LEU A 84 -1.71 5.15 3.77
C LEU A 84 -1.81 3.62 3.62
N ALA A 85 -0.80 2.98 3.02
CA ALA A 85 -0.71 1.54 2.94
C ALA A 85 -0.65 0.89 4.33
N TRP A 86 0.16 1.46 5.24
CA TRP A 86 0.24 1.01 6.62
C TRP A 86 -1.10 1.09 7.36
N ILE A 87 -1.84 2.18 7.18
CA ILE A 87 -3.19 2.34 7.74
C ILE A 87 -4.12 1.27 7.16
N ASN A 88 -4.10 1.05 5.84
CA ASN A 88 -4.91 0.01 5.20
C ASN A 88 -4.64 -1.36 5.83
N PHE A 89 -3.37 -1.78 5.90
CA PHE A 89 -2.97 -3.07 6.47
C PHE A 89 -3.39 -3.20 7.93
N SER A 90 -3.24 -2.15 8.73
CA SER A 90 -3.67 -2.14 10.13
C SER A 90 -5.18 -2.35 10.29
N VAL A 91 -5.98 -1.69 9.45
CA VAL A 91 -7.45 -1.84 9.47
C VAL A 91 -7.88 -3.22 8.98
N VAL A 92 -7.26 -3.73 7.90
CA VAL A 92 -7.54 -5.07 7.37
C VAL A 92 -7.17 -6.15 8.40
N ALA A 93 -6.01 -6.05 9.04
CA ALA A 93 -5.58 -7.00 10.06
C ALA A 93 -6.54 -7.03 11.26
N ARG A 94 -7.00 -5.85 11.71
CA ARG A 94 -8.01 -5.76 12.78
C ARG A 94 -9.34 -6.38 12.36
N ALA A 95 -9.82 -6.08 11.15
CA ALA A 95 -11.07 -6.65 10.63
C ALA A 95 -10.98 -8.18 10.51
N TYR A 96 -9.83 -8.68 10.10
CA TYR A 96 -9.56 -10.11 9.99
C TYR A 96 -9.53 -10.79 11.35
N ALA A 97 -8.82 -10.22 12.33
CA ALA A 97 -8.80 -10.74 13.70
C ALA A 97 -10.21 -10.85 14.31
N THR A 98 -11.05 -9.83 14.11
CA THR A 98 -12.46 -9.90 14.52
C THR A 98 -13.23 -10.98 13.77
N SER A 99 -12.98 -11.14 12.46
CA SER A 99 -13.66 -12.14 11.64
C SER A 99 -13.32 -13.58 12.06
N MET A 100 -12.07 -13.83 12.46
CA MET A 100 -11.63 -15.12 12.99
C MET A 100 -12.33 -15.47 14.31
N VAL A 101 -12.48 -14.49 15.21
CA VAL A 101 -13.19 -14.68 16.48
C VAL A 101 -14.67 -15.00 16.26
N GLU A 102 -15.33 -14.35 15.31
CA GLU A 102 -16.74 -14.63 15.00
C GLU A 102 -16.92 -15.99 14.31
N LEU A 103 -16.03 -16.35 13.38
CA LEU A 103 -16.03 -17.68 12.75
C LEU A 103 -15.83 -18.80 13.76
N ALA A 104 -14.91 -18.63 14.72
CA ALA A 104 -14.70 -19.61 15.79
C ALA A 104 -15.96 -19.80 16.67
N LYS A 105 -16.82 -18.78 16.75
CA LYS A 105 -18.11 -18.83 17.46
C LYS A 105 -19.27 -19.33 16.58
N GLY A 106 -18.99 -19.78 15.34
CA GLY A 106 -20.00 -20.23 14.38
C GLY A 106 -20.88 -19.10 13.80
N ARG A 107 -20.44 -17.85 13.92
CA ARG A 107 -21.16 -16.68 13.38
C ARG A 107 -20.54 -16.24 12.06
N ASP A 108 -21.37 -15.75 11.15
CA ASP A 108 -20.87 -15.18 9.90
C ASP A 108 -20.24 -13.79 10.15
N PRO A 109 -18.96 -13.59 9.81
CA PRO A 109 -18.26 -12.35 10.07
C PRO A 109 -18.82 -11.24 9.18
N ARG A 110 -19.16 -10.11 9.79
CA ARG A 110 -19.62 -8.91 9.08
C ARG A 110 -18.69 -7.73 9.41
N PRO A 111 -17.83 -7.30 8.47
CA PRO A 111 -17.03 -6.11 8.66
C PRO A 111 -17.92 -4.89 8.89
N THR A 112 -17.49 -3.99 9.78
CA THR A 112 -18.24 -2.75 10.05
C THR A 112 -18.23 -1.83 8.83
N LYS A 113 -19.25 -0.95 8.71
CA LYS A 113 -19.32 0.02 7.60
C LYS A 113 -18.06 0.90 7.55
N LEU A 114 -17.56 1.32 8.71
CA LEU A 114 -16.34 2.11 8.81
C LEU A 114 -15.10 1.35 8.33
N GLN A 115 -14.94 0.08 8.69
CA GLN A 115 -13.84 -0.74 8.18
C GLN A 115 -13.88 -0.86 6.65
N ARG A 116 -15.06 -1.15 6.07
CA ARG A 116 -15.21 -1.22 4.61
C ARG A 116 -14.87 0.09 3.93
N LEU A 117 -15.31 1.21 4.50
CA LEU A 117 -15.02 2.55 3.97
C LEU A 117 -13.51 2.83 4.03
N LEU A 118 -12.86 2.62 5.18
CA LEU A 118 -11.44 2.89 5.35
C LEU A 118 -10.58 2.01 4.44
N VAL A 119 -10.87 0.71 4.37
CA VAL A 119 -10.16 -0.23 3.49
C VAL A 119 -10.37 0.16 2.02
N GLY A 120 -11.60 0.43 1.61
CA GLY A 120 -11.90 0.84 0.24
C GLY A 120 -11.23 2.16 -0.15
N ALA A 121 -11.29 3.17 0.73
CA ALA A 121 -10.68 4.47 0.49
C ALA A 121 -9.16 4.34 0.35
N THR A 122 -8.50 3.70 1.31
CA THR A 122 -7.04 3.54 1.27
C THR A 122 -6.58 2.61 0.14
N PHE A 123 -7.38 1.62 -0.27
CA PHE A 123 -7.08 0.76 -1.42
C PHE A 123 -7.00 1.55 -2.73
N TRP A 124 -7.88 2.53 -2.95
CA TRP A 124 -7.89 3.34 -4.17
C TRP A 124 -7.01 4.59 -4.09
N ILE A 125 -6.95 5.25 -2.92
CA ILE A 125 -6.17 6.48 -2.75
C ILE A 125 -4.67 6.20 -2.78
N THR A 126 -4.22 5.12 -2.13
CA THR A 126 -2.77 4.80 -2.05
C THR A 126 -2.09 4.69 -3.41
N PRO A 127 -2.57 3.88 -4.38
CA PRO A 127 -1.94 3.78 -5.69
C PRO A 127 -1.99 5.12 -6.44
N LEU A 128 -3.08 5.89 -6.33
CA LEU A 128 -3.16 7.22 -6.94
C LEU A 128 -2.08 8.17 -6.40
N VAL A 129 -1.88 8.19 -5.08
CA VAL A 129 -0.83 9.01 -4.45
C VAL A 129 0.56 8.54 -4.90
N ALA A 130 0.82 7.23 -4.96
CA ALA A 130 2.07 6.69 -5.48
C ALA A 130 2.31 7.08 -6.97
N THR A 131 1.26 7.07 -7.80
CA THR A 131 1.34 7.51 -9.20
C THR A 131 1.72 8.99 -9.30
N VAL A 132 1.19 9.86 -8.43
CA VAL A 132 1.60 11.27 -8.41
C VAL A 132 3.11 11.40 -8.16
N SER A 133 3.67 10.62 -7.24
CA SER A 133 5.13 10.61 -7.02
C SER A 133 5.90 10.21 -8.27
N LEU A 134 5.45 9.17 -8.98
CA LEU A 134 6.08 8.73 -10.22
C LEU A 134 6.01 9.82 -11.30
N VAL A 135 4.88 10.52 -11.43
CA VAL A 135 4.73 11.65 -12.36
C VAL A 135 5.72 12.76 -12.03
N LEU A 136 5.93 13.08 -10.75
CA LEU A 136 6.93 14.07 -10.35
C LEU A 136 8.35 13.64 -10.72
N PHE A 137 8.67 12.34 -10.58
CA PHE A 137 9.96 11.80 -11.03
C PHE A 137 10.16 11.99 -12.54
N ILE A 138 9.15 11.62 -13.34
CA ILE A 138 9.19 11.76 -14.81
C ILE A 138 9.32 13.24 -15.20
N ALA A 139 8.56 14.12 -14.56
CA ALA A 139 8.64 15.56 -14.80
C ALA A 139 10.03 16.13 -14.44
N ALA A 140 10.65 15.64 -13.36
CA ALA A 140 12.02 15.99 -13.00
C ALA A 140 13.02 15.52 -14.07
N ALA A 141 12.88 14.29 -14.57
CA ALA A 141 13.74 13.76 -15.62
C ALA A 141 13.64 14.58 -16.92
N ILE A 142 12.43 14.95 -17.35
CA ILE A 142 12.21 15.81 -18.53
C ILE A 142 12.85 17.19 -18.33
N LYS A 143 12.80 17.76 -17.13
CA LYS A 143 13.45 19.05 -16.85
C LYS A 143 14.97 18.94 -16.84
N ALA A 144 15.51 17.81 -16.40
CA ALA A 144 16.96 17.58 -16.39
C ALA A 144 17.55 17.54 -17.81
N THR A 145 16.85 16.93 -18.77
CA THR A 145 17.34 16.85 -20.17
C THR A 145 17.41 18.20 -20.88
N ALA A 146 16.70 19.23 -20.40
CA ALA A 146 16.78 20.58 -20.93
C ALA A 146 17.96 21.40 -20.33
N ILE A 147 18.64 20.86 -19.32
CA ILE A 147 19.74 21.54 -18.61
C ILE A 147 21.10 20.96 -18.98
N LEU A 148 21.15 19.64 -19.17
CA LEU A 148 22.28 18.91 -19.73
C LEU A 148 22.53 19.35 -21.18
#